data_AF-A0A916E580-F1
#
_entry.id   AF-A0A916E580-F1
#
_cell.length_a   1.000
_cell.length_b   1.000
_cell.length_c   1.000
_cell.angle_alpha   90.00
_cell.angle_beta   90.00
_cell.angle_gamma   90.00
#
_symmetry.space_group_name_H-M   'P 1'
#
loop_
_entity.id
_entity.type
_entity.pdbx_description
1 polymer ?
#
loop_
_entity_poly.entity_id
_entity_poly.type
_entity_poly.pdbx_seq_one_letter_code
_entity_poly.pdbx_strand_id
1 'polypeptide(L)'
;MKLDTITIRVENSQDKLISKYNRNNFSISKNKQLLCFTRGLQSVKLYFMENGLEATSKKFDSIEKIHLLEFIEEDKKLVVVGSISKEKKLKIIIWDTYNNFRDIETTMELKKDLEKDNLDNLATLATRLARTSGNIFQIDNDGKSFIGP
;
A
#
# COMPACT_ATOMS: atom_id res chain seq x y z
N MET A 1 -45.14 2.92 -13.37
CA MET A 1 -44.33 4.05 -12.89
C MET A 1 -42.89 3.78 -13.30
N LYS A 2 -42.31 4.60 -14.19
CA LYS A 2 -40.96 4.41 -14.74
C LYS A 2 -40.03 5.38 -14.02
N LEU A 3 -39.01 4.87 -13.34
CA LEU A 3 -38.01 5.70 -12.66
C LEU A 3 -36.93 6.10 -13.66
N ASP A 4 -36.99 7.33 -14.15
CA ASP A 4 -35.93 7.91 -14.97
C ASP A 4 -34.77 8.30 -14.05
N THR A 5 -33.65 7.60 -14.18
CA THR A 5 -32.45 7.86 -13.39
C THR A 5 -31.57 8.85 -14.13
N ILE A 6 -31.52 10.09 -13.69
CA ILE A 6 -30.59 11.10 -14.20
C ILE A 6 -29.18 10.84 -13.68
N THR A 7 -28.26 10.48 -14.57
CA THR A 7 -26.82 10.36 -14.25
C THR A 7 -26.18 11.74 -14.35
N ILE A 8 -25.92 12.39 -13.21
CA ILE A 8 -25.18 13.65 -13.15
C ILE A 8 -23.68 13.31 -13.13
N ARG A 9 -22.99 13.50 -14.26
CA ARG A 9 -21.51 13.46 -14.28
C ARG A 9 -20.97 14.77 -13.72
N VAL A 10 -20.37 14.72 -12.54
CA VAL A 10 -19.61 15.85 -11.99
C VAL A 10 -18.28 15.95 -12.75
N GLU A 11 -18.20 16.87 -13.71
CA GLU A 11 -17.03 17.00 -14.57
C GLU A 11 -15.82 17.64 -13.88
N ASN A 12 -16.03 18.36 -12.76
CA ASN A 12 -15.00 19.07 -12.00
C ASN A 12 -14.97 18.67 -10.52
N SER A 13 -14.87 17.37 -10.22
CA SER A 13 -14.57 16.95 -8.86
C SER A 13 -13.05 16.97 -8.62
N GLN A 14 -12.65 17.35 -7.41
CA GLN A 14 -11.28 17.20 -6.90
C GLN A 14 -10.73 15.78 -7.12
N ASP A 15 -11.60 14.78 -7.32
CA ASP A 15 -11.25 13.39 -7.68
C ASP A 15 -10.42 13.28 -8.97
N LYS A 16 -10.62 14.14 -9.98
CA LYS A 16 -9.81 14.14 -11.21
C LYS A 16 -8.35 14.56 -10.95
N LEU A 17 -8.12 15.41 -9.95
CA LEU A 17 -6.77 15.83 -9.57
C LEU A 17 -6.10 14.79 -8.65
N ILE A 18 -6.88 14.15 -7.77
CA ILE A 18 -6.41 13.08 -6.88
C ILE A 18 -6.03 11.81 -7.67
N SER A 19 -6.72 11.51 -8.78
CA SER A 19 -6.46 10.33 -9.62
C SER A 19 -5.20 10.45 -10.49
N LYS A 20 -4.72 11.66 -10.80
CA LYS A 20 -3.55 11.85 -11.67
C LYS A 20 -2.23 11.49 -10.97
N TYR A 21 -2.18 11.52 -9.64
CA TYR A 21 -0.94 11.32 -8.87
C TYR A 21 -0.93 10.10 -7.97
N ASN A 22 -2.07 9.42 -7.79
CA ASN A 22 -2.17 8.26 -6.92
C ASN A 22 -2.39 6.99 -7.75
N ARG A 23 -1.42 6.07 -7.67
CA ARG A 23 -1.54 4.76 -8.31
C ARG A 23 -2.29 3.83 -7.36
N ASN A 24 -3.29 3.15 -7.89
CA ASN A 24 -3.94 2.05 -7.17
C ASN A 24 -2.90 0.95 -6.90
N ASN A 25 -2.92 0.39 -5.69
CA ASN A 25 -2.13 -0.77 -5.32
C ASN A 25 -3.04 -1.83 -4.68
N PHE A 26 -2.71 -3.10 -4.87
CA PHE A 26 -3.43 -4.20 -4.27
C PHE A 26 -2.52 -5.39 -3.94
N SER A 27 -2.94 -6.19 -2.97
CA SER A 27 -2.42 -7.52 -2.71
C SER A 27 -3.59 -8.50 -2.52
N ILE A 28 -3.36 -9.76 -2.87
CA ILE A 28 -4.33 -10.83 -2.67
C ILE A 28 -3.71 -11.79 -1.67
N SER A 29 -4.48 -12.17 -0.66
CA SER A 29 -4.04 -13.13 0.35
C SER A 29 -3.66 -14.46 -0.29
N LYS A 30 -2.72 -15.18 0.31
CA LYS A 30 -2.26 -16.50 -0.15
C LYS A 30 -3.41 -17.49 -0.26
N ASN A 31 -4.36 -17.46 0.67
CA ASN A 31 -5.57 -18.28 0.63
C ASN A 31 -6.66 -17.79 -0.37
N LYS A 32 -6.42 -16.67 -1.06
CA LYS A 32 -7.31 -16.02 -2.05
C LYS A 32 -8.68 -15.58 -1.49
N GLN A 33 -8.81 -15.44 -0.18
CA GLN A 33 -10.05 -15.02 0.46
C GLN A 33 -10.15 -13.49 0.62
N LEU A 34 -9.02 -12.79 0.70
CA LEU A 34 -8.96 -11.36 0.95
C LEU A 34 -8.28 -10.61 -0.19
N LEU A 35 -8.91 -9.52 -0.61
CA LEU A 35 -8.32 -8.49 -1.46
C LEU A 35 -7.99 -7.29 -0.60
N CYS A 36 -6.71 -6.96 -0.52
CA CYS A 36 -6.23 -5.73 0.06
C CYS A 36 -6.10 -4.68 -1.05
N PHE A 37 -6.70 -3.51 -0.87
CA PHE A 37 -6.72 -2.45 -1.87
C PHE A 37 -6.45 -1.07 -1.25
N THR A 38 -5.70 -0.25 -1.98
CA THR A 38 -5.55 1.18 -1.72
C THR A 38 -5.58 1.96 -3.03
N ARG A 39 -6.07 3.20 -2.96
CA ARG A 39 -5.90 4.17 -4.04
C ARG A 39 -4.50 4.79 -4.06
N GLY A 40 -3.62 4.41 -3.13
CA GLY A 40 -2.29 5.01 -2.95
C GLY A 40 -2.28 6.15 -1.94
N LEU A 41 -3.42 6.47 -1.32
CA LEU A 41 -3.49 7.41 -0.20
C LEU A 41 -3.05 6.74 1.12
N GLN A 42 -3.23 7.43 2.23
CA GLN A 42 -2.94 6.97 3.60
C GLN A 42 -3.82 5.82 4.15
N SER A 43 -4.68 5.20 3.35
CA SER A 43 -5.60 4.17 3.84
C SER A 43 -5.61 2.91 3.00
N VAL A 44 -5.88 1.80 3.68
CA VAL A 44 -6.00 0.46 3.12
C VAL A 44 -7.35 -0.11 3.51
N LYS A 45 -7.97 -0.82 2.57
CA LYS A 45 -9.21 -1.54 2.77
C LYS A 45 -9.03 -3.00 2.39
N LEU A 46 -9.56 -3.90 3.21
CA LEU A 46 -9.61 -5.33 2.94
C LEU A 46 -11.05 -5.71 2.59
N TYR A 47 -11.19 -6.54 1.56
CA TYR A 47 -12.46 -7.02 1.07
C TYR A 47 -12.46 -8.54 1.03
N PHE A 48 -13.57 -9.16 1.41
CA PHE A 48 -13.80 -10.58 1.16
C PHE A 48 -14.02 -10.80 -0.34
N MET A 49 -13.21 -11.66 -0.95
CA MET A 49 -13.29 -11.96 -2.38
C MET A 49 -14.55 -12.73 -2.76
N GLU A 50 -15.18 -13.42 -1.80
CA GLU A 50 -16.41 -14.21 -2.02
C GLU A 50 -17.64 -13.35 -2.33
N ASN A 51 -17.78 -12.19 -1.69
CA ASN A 51 -18.99 -11.37 -1.75
C ASN A 51 -18.72 -9.87 -1.93
N GLY A 52 -17.45 -9.45 -1.91
CA GLY A 52 -17.02 -8.05 -2.07
C GLY A 52 -17.26 -7.16 -0.86
N LEU A 53 -17.71 -7.71 0.28
CA LEU A 53 -17.92 -6.93 1.50
C LEU A 53 -16.58 -6.48 2.11
N GLU A 54 -16.55 -5.25 2.65
CA GLU A 54 -15.38 -4.74 3.37
C GLU A 54 -15.24 -5.54 4.68
N ALA A 55 -14.09 -6.21 4.85
CA ALA A 55 -13.76 -6.96 6.04
C ALA A 55 -13.25 -6.02 7.15
N THR A 56 -12.33 -5.14 6.79
CA THR A 56 -11.73 -4.14 7.68
C THR A 56 -11.05 -3.04 6.87
N SER A 57 -10.76 -1.91 7.51
CA SER A 57 -9.96 -0.85 6.92
C SER A 57 -9.11 -0.15 7.98
N LYS A 58 -7.95 0.37 7.54
CA LYS A 58 -7.04 1.11 8.41
C LYS A 58 -6.50 2.34 7.68
N LYS A 59 -6.41 3.43 8.44
CA LYS A 59 -5.76 4.68 8.04
C LYS A 59 -4.42 4.77 8.79
N PHE A 60 -3.36 5.11 8.06
CA PHE A 60 -2.00 5.24 8.58
C PHE A 60 -1.63 6.72 8.61
N ASP A 61 -1.86 7.39 9.74
CA ASP A 61 -1.62 8.85 9.86
C ASP A 61 -0.15 9.24 9.71
N SER A 62 0.77 8.29 9.89
CA SER A 62 2.21 8.49 9.74
C SER A 62 2.72 8.36 8.30
N ILE A 63 1.85 8.03 7.34
CA ILE A 63 2.17 7.88 5.92
C ILE A 63 1.23 8.77 5.10
N GLU A 64 1.76 9.52 4.15
CA GLU A 64 0.92 10.32 3.25
C GLU A 64 0.47 9.51 2.02
N LYS A 65 1.39 8.70 1.48
CA LYS A 65 1.19 7.95 0.24
C LYS A 65 1.68 6.52 0.38
N ILE A 66 0.81 5.56 0.09
CA ILE A 66 1.15 4.12 0.10
C ILE A 66 1.63 3.71 -1.29
N HIS A 67 2.75 3.00 -1.32
CA HIS A 67 3.41 2.54 -2.53
C HIS A 67 3.34 1.03 -2.72
N LEU A 68 3.36 0.25 -1.63
CA LEU A 68 3.34 -1.22 -1.67
C LEU A 68 2.52 -1.81 -0.52
N LEU A 69 1.84 -2.91 -0.81
CA LEU A 69 1.08 -3.72 0.13
C LEU A 69 1.46 -5.19 -0.06
N GLU A 70 1.70 -5.93 1.02
CA GLU A 70 1.90 -7.38 0.91
C GLU A 70 1.42 -8.15 2.13
N PHE A 71 0.71 -9.26 1.90
CA PHE A 71 0.36 -10.19 2.96
C PHE A 71 1.57 -11.04 3.36
N ILE A 72 1.81 -11.14 4.67
CA ILE A 72 2.88 -11.95 5.26
C ILE A 72 2.30 -12.81 6.39
N GLU A 73 3.12 -13.73 6.91
CA GLU A 73 2.74 -14.61 8.04
C GLU A 73 1.38 -15.32 7.83
N GLU A 74 1.21 -15.98 6.69
CA GLU A 74 -0.03 -16.71 6.35
C GLU A 74 -1.27 -15.81 6.35
N ASP A 75 -1.14 -14.62 5.76
CA ASP A 75 -2.20 -13.62 5.62
C ASP A 75 -2.67 -13.00 6.96
N LYS A 76 -1.96 -13.25 8.06
CA LYS A 76 -2.25 -12.67 9.39
C LYS A 76 -1.82 -11.22 9.51
N LYS A 77 -0.80 -10.82 8.74
CA LYS A 77 -0.27 -9.47 8.76
C LYS A 77 -0.11 -8.92 7.36
N LEU A 78 -0.14 -7.60 7.27
CA LEU A 78 0.04 -6.84 6.04
C LEU A 78 1.23 -5.90 6.20
N VAL A 79 2.23 -6.03 5.32
CA VAL A 79 3.29 -5.04 5.16
C VAL A 79 2.77 -3.90 4.30
N VAL A 80 2.93 -2.68 4.78
CA VAL A 80 2.58 -1.43 4.10
C VAL A 80 3.85 -0.61 3.97
N VAL A 81 4.24 -0.30 2.74
CA VAL A 81 5.35 0.62 2.46
C VAL A 81 4.78 1.92 1.94
N GLY A 82 5.11 3.02 2.59
CA GLY A 82 4.64 4.34 2.18
C GLY A 82 5.67 5.44 2.43
N SER A 83 5.44 6.61 1.83
CA SER A 83 6.30 7.78 1.97
C SER A 83 5.72 8.83 2.90
N ILE A 84 6.62 9.56 3.54
CA ILE A 84 6.33 10.72 4.39
C ILE A 84 6.76 11.98 3.60
N SER A 85 5.82 12.88 3.24
CA SER A 85 6.10 14.08 2.41
C SER A 85 7.26 14.90 2.90
N LYS A 86 7.27 15.16 4.21
CA LYS A 86 8.15 16.17 4.80
C LYS A 86 9.62 15.77 4.74
N GLU A 87 9.92 14.48 4.68
CA GLU A 87 11.28 13.97 4.80
C GLU A 87 11.75 13.18 3.58
N LYS A 88 10.89 12.96 2.56
CA LYS A 88 11.24 12.11 1.42
C LYS A 88 11.69 10.70 1.85
N LYS A 89 11.31 10.28 3.06
CA LYS A 89 11.64 8.98 3.63
C LYS A 89 10.55 7.97 3.37
N LEU A 90 10.97 6.71 3.29
CA LEU A 90 10.08 5.57 3.21
C LEU A 90 9.95 4.93 4.58
N LYS A 91 8.70 4.59 4.91
CA LYS A 91 8.31 3.94 6.15
C LYS A 91 7.68 2.60 5.82
N ILE A 92 8.16 1.55 6.49
CA ILE A 92 7.54 0.23 6.48
C ILE A 92 6.69 0.12 7.74
N ILE A 93 5.44 -0.33 7.60
CA ILE A 93 4.52 -0.64 8.69
C ILE A 93 4.06 -2.07 8.54
N ILE A 94 4.13 -2.85 9.61
CA ILE A 94 3.50 -4.17 9.69
C ILE A 94 2.18 -4.01 10.43
N TRP A 95 1.06 -4.35 9.78
CA TRP A 95 -0.27 -4.30 10.37
C TRP A 95 -0.80 -5.71 10.59
N ASP A 96 -1.08 -6.07 11.84
CA ASP A 96 -1.83 -7.28 12.19
C ASP A 96 -3.32 -7.07 11.88
N THR A 97 -3.85 -7.79 10.88
CA THR A 97 -5.21 -7.59 10.38
C THR A 97 -6.27 -8.19 11.30
N TYR A 98 -5.87 -9.02 12.27
CA TYR A 98 -6.76 -9.69 13.22
C TYR A 98 -6.75 -9.02 14.60
N ASN A 99 -5.72 -8.23 14.91
CA ASN A 99 -5.55 -7.59 16.20
C ASN A 99 -5.79 -6.07 16.15
N ASN A 100 -7.05 -5.66 16.29
CA ASN A 100 -7.46 -4.25 16.31
C ASN A 100 -7.08 -3.50 17.61
N PHE A 101 -6.45 -4.15 18.60
CA PHE A 101 -6.22 -3.58 19.94
C PHE A 101 -4.77 -3.18 20.21
N ARG A 102 -3.82 -3.65 19.39
CA ARG A 102 -2.42 -3.20 19.45
C ARG A 102 -1.95 -2.95 18.03
N ASP A 103 -1.88 -1.67 17.69
CA ASP A 103 -1.13 -1.19 16.55
C ASP A 103 0.36 -1.47 16.79
N ILE A 104 0.81 -2.70 16.56
CA ILE A 104 2.24 -3.01 16.55
C ILE A 104 2.78 -2.51 15.22
N GLU A 105 2.90 -1.19 15.11
CA GLU A 105 3.57 -0.54 13.98
C GLU A 105 5.06 -0.70 14.16
N THR A 106 5.60 -1.84 13.71
CA THR A 106 7.05 -1.94 13.56
C THR A 106 7.45 -1.04 12.41
N THR A 107 8.09 0.07 12.76
CA THR A 107 8.59 1.07 11.83
C THR A 107 10.05 0.79 11.53
N MET A 108 10.36 0.53 10.26
CA MET A 108 11.74 0.48 9.79
C MET A 108 11.96 1.58 8.75
N GLU A 109 13.00 2.39 8.93
CA GLU A 109 13.48 3.32 7.91
C GLU A 109 14.33 2.54 6.90
N LEU A 110 14.04 2.70 5.59
CA LEU A 110 14.87 2.13 4.55
C LEU A 110 16.22 2.87 4.48
N LYS A 111 17.34 2.13 4.31
CA LYS A 111 18.70 2.68 4.35
C LYS A 111 18.93 3.78 3.29
N LYS A 112 19.81 4.72 3.68
CA LYS A 112 20.32 5.92 2.99
C LYS A 112 20.68 5.78 1.49
N ASP A 113 20.95 4.57 0.99
CA ASP A 113 21.37 4.38 -0.41
C ASP A 113 20.23 4.62 -1.42
N LEU A 114 18.99 4.73 -0.94
CA LEU A 114 17.83 5.21 -1.71
C LEU A 114 17.69 6.75 -1.71
N GLU A 115 18.40 7.47 -0.82
CA GLU A 115 18.29 8.93 -0.68
C GLU A 115 19.11 9.71 -1.71
N LYS A 116 20.10 9.05 -2.34
CA LYS A 116 21.06 9.71 -3.25
C LYS A 116 20.50 9.98 -4.65
N ASP A 117 19.49 9.22 -5.06
CA ASP A 117 18.84 9.41 -6.35
C ASP A 117 17.67 10.36 -6.19
N ASN A 118 17.71 11.46 -6.94
CA ASN A 118 16.63 12.44 -7.01
C ASN A 118 15.28 11.73 -7.12
N LEU A 119 14.50 11.92 -6.07
CA LEU A 119 13.50 11.00 -5.62
C LEU A 119 12.18 11.13 -6.38
N ASP A 120 12.18 10.73 -7.65
CA ASP A 120 10.96 10.31 -8.34
C ASP A 120 10.60 8.88 -7.88
N ASN A 121 10.07 8.90 -6.65
CA ASN A 121 10.07 7.89 -5.59
C ASN A 121 9.27 6.59 -5.83
N LEU A 122 9.01 6.20 -7.07
CA LEU A 122 8.17 5.03 -7.38
C LEU A 122 8.75 4.14 -8.48
N ALA A 123 9.49 4.71 -9.43
CA ALA A 123 10.23 3.92 -10.43
C ALA A 123 11.37 3.13 -9.77
N THR A 124 12.08 3.77 -8.85
CA THR A 124 13.14 3.16 -8.04
C THR A 124 12.60 2.08 -7.10
N LEU A 125 11.44 2.30 -6.46
CA LEU A 125 10.76 1.27 -5.67
C LEU A 125 10.29 0.09 -6.53
N ALA A 126 9.65 0.35 -7.66
CA ALA A 126 9.13 -0.68 -8.55
C ALA A 126 10.24 -1.51 -9.25
N THR A 127 11.44 -0.95 -9.40
CA THR A 127 12.59 -1.65 -10.00
C THR A 127 13.45 -2.37 -8.98
N ARG A 128 13.36 -1.98 -7.69
CA ARG A 128 14.27 -2.48 -6.64
C ARG A 128 13.57 -3.27 -5.56
N LEU A 129 12.24 -3.24 -5.48
CA LEU A 129 11.45 -4.10 -4.61
C LEU A 129 10.70 -5.13 -5.45
N ALA A 130 11.00 -6.40 -5.23
CA ALA A 130 10.22 -7.52 -5.74
C ALA A 130 9.52 -8.23 -4.58
N ARG A 131 8.39 -8.85 -4.91
CA ARG A 131 7.51 -9.49 -3.94
C ARG A 131 7.40 -10.97 -4.25
N THR A 132 7.67 -11.82 -3.27
CA THR A 132 7.58 -13.27 -3.45
C THR A 132 7.09 -13.95 -2.18
N SER A 133 5.88 -14.51 -2.25
CA SER A 133 5.30 -15.39 -1.22
C SER A 133 5.49 -14.91 0.24
N GLY A 134 5.17 -13.65 0.52
CA GLY A 134 5.29 -13.08 1.86
C GLY A 134 6.72 -12.67 2.26
N ASN A 135 7.62 -12.49 1.29
CA ASN A 135 8.91 -11.85 1.48
C ASN A 135 9.03 -10.63 0.57
N ILE A 136 9.77 -9.63 1.03
CA ILE A 136 10.14 -8.45 0.24
C ILE A 136 11.61 -8.57 -0.11
N PHE A 137 11.89 -8.61 -1.41
CA PHE A 137 13.22 -8.66 -1.96
C PHE A 137 13.64 -7.25 -2.37
N GLN A 138 14.72 -6.74 -1.78
CA GLN A 138 15.28 -5.44 -2.11
C GLN A 138 16.62 -5.58 -2.84
N ILE A 139 16.82 -4.81 -3.91
CA ILE A 139 18.09 -4.73 -4.65
C ILE A 139 18.72 -3.34 -4.43
N ASP A 140 20.00 -3.30 -4.05
CA ASP A 140 20.77 -2.06 -3.91
C ASP A 140 21.36 -1.56 -5.24
N ASN A 141 22.05 -0.42 -5.20
CA ASN A 141 22.64 0.18 -6.41
C ASN A 141 23.79 -0.65 -6.99
N ASP A 142 24.38 -1.53 -6.18
CA ASP A 142 25.49 -2.41 -6.56
C ASP A 142 24.98 -3.80 -7.00
N GLY A 143 23.65 -3.99 -7.06
CA GLY A 143 23.02 -5.26 -7.42
C GLY A 143 23.01 -6.30 -6.30
N LYS A 144 23.35 -5.94 -5.05
CA LYS A 144 23.22 -6.86 -3.91
C LYS A 144 21.78 -6.92 -3.44
N SER A 145 21.37 -8.12 -3.07
CA SER A 145 20.02 -8.40 -2.61
C SER A 145 19.93 -8.50 -1.09
N PHE A 146 18.88 -7.90 -0.54
CA PHE A 146 18.46 -8.05 0.84
C PHE A 146 17.06 -8.66 0.89
N ILE A 147 16.87 -9.65 1.76
CA ILE A 147 15.57 -10.28 2.00
C ILE A 147 15.08 -9.80 3.35
N GLY A 148 13.99 -9.04 3.33
CA GLY A 148 13.24 -8.70 4.52
C GLY A 148 11.99 -9.59 4.63
N PRO A 149 11.55 -9.94 5.85
CA PRO A 149 10.19 -10.44 6.07
C PRO A 149 9.15 -9.37 5.70
#